data_AF-A0A7S2AVP9-F1
#
_entry.id   AF-A0A7S2AVP9-F1
#
_cell.length_a   1.000
_cell.length_b   1.000
_cell.length_c   1.000
_cell.angle_alpha   90.00
_cell.angle_beta   90.00
_cell.angle_gamma   90.00
#
_symmetry.space_group_name_H-M   'P 1'
#
loop_
_entity.id
_entity.type
_entity.pdbx_description
1 polymer ?
#
loop_
_entity_poly.entity_id
_entity_poly.type
_entity_poly.pdbx_seq_one_letter_code
_entity_poly.pdbx_strand_id
1 'polypeptide(L)'
;RELPHRGVFALPVLMSFFACCRPLSQVLKVWDAMLAFGVHLNVVLCVTQLVLLRAVLLDATHPLKHLTPRCLPLLDAELLVRTAFEIIPYLPQHLLEEVIYHPVCSKADYAASKKDRYGHG
;
A
#
# COMPACT_ATOMS: atom_id res chain seq x y z
N ARG A 1 -17.44 9.11 -24.08
CA ARG A 1 -17.23 9.89 -22.83
C ARG A 1 -15.91 9.40 -22.24
N GLU A 2 -14.84 10.09 -22.60
CA GLU A 2 -13.47 9.72 -22.27
C GLU A 2 -13.23 9.99 -20.78
N LEU A 3 -12.84 8.94 -20.05
CA LEU A 3 -12.55 9.02 -18.62
C LEU A 3 -11.18 9.67 -18.43
N PRO A 4 -11.08 10.86 -17.81
CA PRO A 4 -9.81 11.53 -17.66
C PRO A 4 -8.99 10.82 -16.58
N HIS A 5 -7.92 10.12 -16.97
CA HIS A 5 -6.55 10.07 -16.38
C HIS A 5 -6.34 10.45 -14.88
N ARG A 6 -7.30 10.23 -13.98
CA ARG A 6 -7.19 10.47 -12.53
C ARG A 6 -6.90 9.17 -11.77
N GLY A 7 -6.06 8.32 -12.35
CA GLY A 7 -5.98 6.88 -12.03
C GLY A 7 -5.26 6.46 -10.74
N VAL A 8 -5.20 7.30 -9.70
CA VAL A 8 -4.67 6.86 -8.38
C VAL A 8 -5.48 7.51 -7.26
N PHE A 9 -6.68 6.99 -6.99
CA PHE A 9 -7.61 7.56 -5.98
C PHE A 9 -7.25 7.22 -4.52
N ALA A 10 -6.17 6.48 -4.28
CA ALA A 10 -5.60 6.24 -2.95
C ALA A 10 -4.54 7.28 -2.54
N LEU A 11 -4.23 8.27 -3.40
CA LEU A 11 -3.11 9.19 -3.24
C LEU A 11 -3.02 9.84 -1.84
N PRO A 12 -4.11 10.32 -1.19
CA PRO A 12 -3.96 10.98 0.10
C PRO A 12 -3.56 10.04 1.25
N VAL A 13 -4.14 8.83 1.30
CA VAL A 13 -3.83 7.85 2.36
C VAL A 13 -2.45 7.24 2.14
N LEU A 14 -2.13 6.91 0.89
CA LEU A 14 -0.82 6.38 0.49
C LEU A 14 0.31 7.41 0.70
N MET A 15 0.09 8.68 0.33
CA MET A 15 1.09 9.75 0.46
C MET A 15 1.26 10.24 1.91
N SER A 16 0.21 10.13 2.74
CA SER A 16 0.28 10.58 4.13
C SER A 16 0.60 9.45 5.11
N PHE A 17 0.91 8.24 4.64
CA PHE A 17 1.13 7.07 5.50
C PHE A 17 -0.02 6.87 6.50
N PHE A 18 -1.27 6.91 6.06
CA PHE A 18 -2.43 6.82 6.96
C PHE A 18 -2.56 7.97 8.00
N ALA A 19 -1.79 9.07 7.91
CA ALA A 19 -1.88 10.18 8.88
C ALA A 19 -3.27 10.86 8.92
N CYS A 20 -4.04 10.76 7.84
CA CYS A 20 -5.41 11.27 7.79
C CYS A 20 -6.45 10.30 8.40
N CYS A 21 -6.04 9.10 8.82
CA CYS A 21 -6.92 8.10 9.43
C CYS A 21 -7.13 8.40 10.92
N ARG A 22 -8.34 8.10 11.43
CA ARG A 22 -8.66 8.20 12.86
C ARG A 22 -8.79 6.79 13.45
N PRO A 23 -8.47 6.59 14.74
CA PRO A 23 -7.80 7.50 15.68
C PRO A 23 -6.26 7.46 15.56
N LEU A 24 -5.58 8.54 15.97
CA LEU A 24 -4.11 8.68 15.87
C LEU A 24 -3.35 7.53 16.58
N SER A 25 -3.90 7.01 17.68
CA SER A 25 -3.29 5.88 18.42
C SER A 25 -3.11 4.62 17.58
N GLN A 26 -4.00 4.37 16.62
CA GLN A 26 -3.92 3.23 15.71
C GLN A 26 -2.90 3.51 14.59
N VAL A 27 -2.88 4.74 14.07
CA VAL A 27 -1.89 5.16 13.07
C VAL A 27 -0.47 5.01 13.60
N LEU A 28 -0.23 5.38 14.87
CA LEU A 28 1.07 5.21 15.51
C LEU A 28 1.52 3.75 15.58
N LYS A 29 0.60 2.81 15.80
CA LYS A 29 0.92 1.36 15.78
C LYS A 29 1.29 0.87 14.38
N VAL A 30 0.60 1.37 13.35
CA VAL A 30 0.96 1.07 11.95
C VAL A 30 2.34 1.62 11.64
N TRP A 31 2.65 2.82 12.13
CA TRP A 31 3.96 3.43 11.94
C TRP A 31 5.07 2.69 12.69
N ASP A 32 4.80 2.20 13.89
CA ASP A 32 5.76 1.37 14.64
C ASP A 32 6.15 0.11 13.84
N ALA A 33 5.15 -0.60 13.28
CA ALA A 33 5.41 -1.72 12.38
C ALA A 33 6.17 -1.30 11.12
N MET A 34 5.76 -0.21 10.47
CA MET A 34 6.47 0.29 9.28
C MET A 34 7.92 0.69 9.57
N LEU A 35 8.20 1.27 10.74
CA LEU A 35 9.55 1.66 11.14
C LEU A 35 10.39 0.45 11.55
N ALA A 36 9.78 -0.57 12.17
CA ALA A 36 10.46 -1.80 12.57
C ALA A 36 10.87 -2.68 11.38
N PHE A 37 10.01 -2.80 10.36
CA PHE A 37 10.25 -3.69 9.21
C PHE A 37 10.73 -2.96 7.94
N GLY A 38 10.36 -1.70 7.78
CA GLY A 38 10.80 -0.84 6.69
C GLY A 38 9.67 -0.16 5.91
N VAL A 39 9.99 0.98 5.31
CA VAL A 39 9.03 1.85 4.58
C VAL A 39 8.41 1.20 3.34
N HIS A 40 9.05 0.15 2.80
CA HIS A 40 8.56 -0.62 1.66
C HIS A 40 7.18 -1.25 1.94
N LEU A 41 6.87 -1.53 3.22
CA LEU A 41 5.58 -2.07 3.63
C LEU A 41 4.40 -1.11 3.40
N ASN A 42 4.63 0.19 3.18
CA ASN A 42 3.56 1.16 2.99
C ASN A 42 2.59 0.75 1.87
N VAL A 43 3.14 0.28 0.75
CA VAL A 43 2.34 -0.15 -0.41
C VAL A 43 1.51 -1.39 -0.07
N VAL A 44 2.11 -2.37 0.64
CA VAL A 44 1.42 -3.58 1.07
C VAL A 44 0.28 -3.25 2.04
N LEU A 45 0.54 -2.39 3.02
CA LEU A 45 -0.47 -1.92 3.97
C LEU A 45 -1.63 -1.22 3.26
N CYS A 46 -1.35 -0.37 2.27
CA CYS A 46 -2.40 0.29 1.49
C CYS A 46 -3.27 -0.69 0.69
N VAL A 47 -2.64 -1.68 0.03
CA VAL A 47 -3.37 -2.74 -0.68
C VAL A 47 -4.20 -3.56 0.30
N THR A 48 -3.65 -3.90 1.46
CA THR A 48 -4.36 -4.64 2.51
C THR A 48 -5.58 -3.87 3.01
N GLN A 49 -5.45 -2.57 3.26
CA GLN A 49 -6.57 -1.72 3.64
C GLN A 49 -7.66 -1.73 2.55
N LEU A 50 -7.27 -1.70 1.27
CA LEU A 50 -8.22 -1.77 0.17
C LEU A 50 -8.94 -3.12 0.11
N VAL A 51 -8.22 -4.22 0.37
CA VAL A 51 -8.78 -5.57 0.45
C VAL A 51 -9.77 -5.69 1.61
N LEU A 52 -9.47 -5.10 2.77
CA LEU A 52 -10.40 -5.05 3.91
C LEU A 52 -11.68 -4.25 3.58
N LEU A 53 -11.55 -3.20 2.77
CA LEU A 53 -12.67 -2.38 2.32
C LEU A 53 -13.42 -2.96 1.11
N ARG A 54 -12.95 -4.06 0.51
CA ARG A 54 -13.45 -4.55 -0.79
C ARG A 54 -14.97 -4.77 -0.80
N ALA A 55 -15.53 -5.30 0.28
CA ALA A 55 -16.95 -5.60 0.37
C ALA A 55 -17.80 -4.31 0.30
N VAL A 56 -17.39 -3.30 1.06
CA VAL A 56 -18.04 -1.98 1.08
C VAL A 56 -17.89 -1.28 -0.27
N LEU A 57 -16.72 -1.40 -0.92
CA LEU A 57 -16.46 -0.77 -2.20
C LEU A 57 -17.22 -1.42 -3.35
N LEU A 58 -17.39 -2.74 -3.33
CA LEU A 58 -18.13 -3.49 -4.36
C LEU A 58 -19.65 -3.33 -4.23
N ASP A 59 -20.15 -3.10 -3.02
CA ASP A 59 -21.59 -2.88 -2.76
C ASP A 59 -22.01 -1.41 -2.92
N ALA A 60 -21.07 -0.46 -2.76
CA ALA A 60 -21.37 0.97 -2.84
C ALA A 60 -21.67 1.45 -4.27
N THR A 61 -22.77 2.20 -4.41
CA THR A 61 -23.11 2.94 -5.65
C THR A 61 -22.11 4.05 -5.99
N HIS A 62 -21.41 4.57 -4.97
CA HIS A 62 -20.38 5.59 -5.11
C HIS A 62 -19.12 5.24 -4.28
N PRO A 63 -18.30 4.29 -4.76
CA PRO A 63 -17.16 3.74 -4.01
C PRO A 63 -16.14 4.81 -3.61
N LEU A 64 -15.99 5.86 -4.42
CA LEU A 64 -15.08 6.97 -4.17
C LEU A 64 -15.42 7.78 -2.91
N LYS A 65 -16.68 7.79 -2.46
CA LYS A 65 -17.05 8.49 -1.22
C LYS A 65 -16.47 7.77 0.00
N HIS A 66 -16.40 6.45 -0.03
CA HIS A 66 -15.89 5.61 1.07
C HIS A 66 -14.37 5.65 1.20
N LEU A 67 -13.66 6.11 0.16
CA LEU A 67 -12.21 6.33 0.20
C LEU A 67 -11.82 7.73 0.71
N THR A 68 -12.80 8.59 1.03
CA THR A 68 -12.49 9.90 1.60
C THR A 68 -12.07 9.76 3.07
N PRO A 69 -11.07 10.52 3.57
CA PRO A 69 -10.61 10.43 4.96
C PRO A 69 -11.69 10.62 6.02
N ARG A 70 -12.83 11.22 5.66
CA ARG A 70 -13.97 11.44 6.56
C ARG A 70 -14.94 10.27 6.65
N CYS A 71 -14.96 9.40 5.65
CA CYS A 71 -15.86 8.24 5.57
C CYS A 71 -15.11 6.92 5.69
N LEU A 72 -13.78 6.96 5.82
CA LEU A 72 -12.98 5.78 6.08
C LEU A 72 -13.37 5.20 7.45
N PRO A 73 -13.62 3.89 7.55
CA PRO A 73 -13.89 3.27 8.84
C PRO A 73 -12.70 3.43 9.78
N LEU A 74 -12.96 3.27 11.08
CA LEU A 74 -11.92 3.33 12.11
C LEU A 74 -10.80 2.35 11.77
N LEU A 75 -9.56 2.84 11.78
CA LEU A 75 -8.39 2.04 11.48
C LEU A 75 -8.17 1.03 12.61
N ASP A 76 -8.13 -0.25 12.26
CA ASP A 76 -7.65 -1.32 13.14
C ASP A 76 -6.23 -1.69 12.72
N ALA A 77 -5.25 -1.18 13.46
CA ALA A 77 -3.84 -1.37 13.11
C ALA A 77 -3.40 -2.83 13.25
N GLU A 78 -3.93 -3.55 14.24
CA GLU A 78 -3.55 -4.93 14.49
C GLU A 78 -4.07 -5.83 13.37
N LEU A 79 -5.34 -5.69 13.00
CA LEU A 79 -5.92 -6.39 11.87
C LEU A 79 -5.20 -6.05 10.56
N LEU A 80 -4.92 -4.76 10.33
CA LEU A 80 -4.26 -4.30 9.11
C LEU A 80 -2.85 -4.90 8.98
N VAL A 81 -2.02 -4.76 10.01
CA VAL A 81 -0.64 -5.24 9.99
C VAL A 81 -0.61 -6.77 9.89
N ARG A 82 -1.45 -7.47 10.66
CA ARG A 82 -1.52 -8.95 10.58
C ARG A 82 -1.91 -9.42 9.19
N THR A 83 -2.95 -8.84 8.61
CA THR A 83 -3.42 -9.22 7.26
C THR A 83 -2.39 -8.86 6.19
N ALA A 84 -1.61 -7.79 6.38
CA ALA A 84 -0.53 -7.44 5.47
C ALA A 84 0.56 -8.52 5.46
N PHE A 85 0.97 -9.02 6.63
CA PHE A 85 1.92 -10.12 6.73
C PHE A 85 1.36 -11.45 6.21
N GLU A 86 0.05 -11.68 6.32
CA GLU A 86 -0.61 -12.82 5.71
C GLU A 86 -0.58 -12.73 4.16
N ILE A 87 -0.65 -11.53 3.58
CA ILE A 87 -0.64 -11.33 2.11
C ILE A 87 0.76 -11.49 1.50
N ILE A 88 1.82 -11.08 2.20
CA ILE A 88 3.19 -11.06 1.66
C ILE A 88 3.63 -12.39 1.03
N PRO A 89 3.43 -13.57 1.67
CA PRO A 89 3.81 -14.86 1.09
C PRO A 89 3.10 -15.22 -0.22
N TYR A 90 1.93 -14.62 -0.48
CA TYR A 90 1.19 -14.85 -1.72
C TYR A 90 1.67 -13.98 -2.88
N LEU A 91 2.53 -12.99 -2.63
CA LEU A 91 3.07 -12.16 -3.70
C LEU A 91 4.13 -12.94 -4.49
N PRO A 92 4.07 -12.89 -5.84
CA PRO A 92 5.15 -13.41 -6.68
C PRO A 92 6.49 -12.75 -6.31
N GLN A 93 7.57 -13.52 -6.32
CA GLN A 93 8.89 -13.03 -5.89
C GLN A 93 9.33 -11.76 -6.62
N HIS A 94 9.12 -11.68 -7.95
CA HIS A 94 9.47 -10.49 -8.73
C HIS A 94 8.73 -9.22 -8.26
N LEU A 95 7.47 -9.36 -7.85
CA LEU A 95 6.67 -8.24 -7.38
C LEU A 95 7.10 -7.83 -5.96
N LEU A 96 7.42 -8.80 -5.10
CA LEU A 96 7.96 -8.54 -3.78
C LEU A 96 9.29 -7.78 -3.87
N GLU A 97 10.17 -8.17 -4.79
CA GLU A 97 11.43 -7.46 -5.05
C GLU A 97 11.15 -6.00 -5.47
N GLU A 98 10.23 -5.77 -6.41
CA GLU A 98 9.85 -4.41 -6.82
C GLU A 98 9.31 -3.59 -5.63
N VAL A 99 8.48 -4.18 -4.78
CA VAL A 99 7.97 -3.52 -3.57
C VAL A 99 9.10 -3.22 -2.58
N ILE A 100 10.08 -4.10 -2.40
CA ILE A 100 11.21 -3.84 -1.49
C ILE A 100 12.10 -2.71 -2.02
N TYR A 101 12.36 -2.67 -3.33
CA TYR A 101 13.31 -1.74 -3.91
C TYR A 101 12.72 -0.39 -4.36
N HIS A 102 11.40 -0.28 -4.54
CA HIS A 102 10.77 0.98 -4.96
C HIS A 102 11.11 2.22 -4.10
N PRO A 103 11.35 2.13 -2.77
CA PRO A 103 11.64 3.32 -1.97
C PRO A 103 13.08 3.82 -2.13
N VAL A 104 13.99 2.96 -2.60
CA VAL A 104 15.45 3.19 -2.55
C VAL A 104 16.07 3.27 -3.95
N CYS A 105 15.49 2.59 -4.92
CA CYS A 105 16.06 2.41 -6.26
C CYS A 105 15.12 3.00 -7.31
N SER A 106 15.61 3.94 -8.13
CA SER A 106 14.86 4.38 -9.31
C SER A 106 14.73 3.22 -10.30
N LYS A 107 13.71 3.20 -11.16
CA LYS A 107 13.55 2.17 -12.19
C LYS A 107 14.81 2.00 -13.06
N ALA A 108 15.53 3.10 -13.30
CA ALA A 108 16.80 3.09 -14.04
C ALA A 108 17.90 2.33 -13.28
N ASP A 109 18.02 2.57 -11.98
CA ASP A 109 19.02 1.94 -11.10
C ASP A 109 18.70 0.46 -10.88
N TYR A 110 17.42 0.11 -10.77
CA TYR A 110 16.98 -1.29 -10.68
C TYR A 110 17.26 -2.05 -11.99
N ALA A 111 17.00 -1.43 -13.14
CA ALA A 111 17.30 -2.03 -14.45
C ALA A 111 18.81 -2.25 -14.65
N ALA A 112 19.65 -1.32 -14.18
CA ALA A 112 21.10 -1.49 -14.15
C ALA A 112 21.53 -2.65 -13.23
N SER A 113 21.05 -2.67 -11.98
CA SER A 113 21.32 -3.76 -11.02
C SER A 113 20.89 -5.14 -11.51
N LYS A 114 19.77 -5.23 -12.23
CA LYS A 114 19.27 -6.48 -12.81
C LYS A 114 20.11 -6.92 -14.00
N LYS A 115 20.56 -5.99 -14.84
CA LYS A 115 21.45 -6.27 -15.98
C LYS A 115 22.81 -6.77 -15.51
N ASP A 116 23.34 -6.23 -14.41
CA ASP A 116 24.60 -6.70 -13.83
C ASP A 116 24.47 -8.09 -13.16
N ARG A 117 23.31 -8.40 -12.57
CA ARG A 117 23.06 -9.72 -11.93
C ARG A 117 22.79 -10.87 -12.89
N TYR A 118 22.25 -10.60 -14.08
CA TYR A 118 21.90 -11.63 -15.07
C TYR A 118 22.70 -11.51 -16.38
N GLY A 119 23.67 -10.59 -16.45
CA GLY A 119 24.47 -10.28 -17.65
C GLY A 119 25.71 -11.15 -17.87
N HIS A 120 25.79 -12.32 -17.24
CA HIS A 120 26.79 -13.33 -17.58
C HIS A 120 26.07 -14.60 -18.07
N GLY A 121 25.84 -14.64 -19.37
CA GLY A 121 25.40 -15.79 -20.15
C GLY A 121 26.03 -15.69 -21.53
#